data_AF-A0A2W6BR55-F1
#
_entry.id   AF-A0A2W6BR55-F1
#
_cell.length_a   1.000
_cell.length_b   1.000
_cell.length_c   1.000
_cell.angle_alpha   90.00
_cell.angle_beta   90.00
_cell.angle_gamma   90.00
#
_symmetry.space_group_name_H-M   'P 1'
#
loop_
_entity.id
_entity.type
_entity.pdbx_description
1 polymer ?
#
loop_
_entity_poly.entity_id
_entity_poly.type
_entity_poly.pdbx_seq_one_letter_code
_entity_poly.pdbx_strand_id
1 'polypeptide(L)'
;DARRLACDCKLIPVVLGSDSEPLDVGRAMRTVPLGIRRALIARDRGCSFPGCNRPPRLCAAHHVRHWIDLGATTVGNCCLLCPAHHQQVHRQGWDITIHGGHVEFRPPEIIDPDRRPLTNPLRR
;
A
#
# COMPACT_ATOMS: atom_id res chain seq x y z
N ASP A 1 9.20 0.95 16.14
CA ASP A 1 9.33 2.07 15.20
C ASP A 1 7.97 2.72 14.95
N ALA A 2 7.89 4.04 15.03
CA ALA A 2 6.63 4.81 15.06
C ALA A 2 5.86 4.76 13.72
N ARG A 3 6.59 4.69 12.59
CA ARG A 3 6.02 4.53 11.24
C ARG A 3 5.24 3.23 11.07
N ARG A 4 5.78 2.12 11.59
CA ARG A 4 5.11 0.81 11.58
C ARG A 4 3.80 0.87 12.36
N LEU A 5 3.83 1.47 13.56
CA LEU A 5 2.63 1.63 14.37
C LEU A 5 1.61 2.47 13.60
N ALA A 6 1.99 3.64 13.08
CA ALA A 6 1.11 4.51 12.30
C ALA A 6 0.44 3.82 11.09
N CYS A 7 1.11 2.84 10.48
CA CYS A 7 0.57 2.03 9.39
C CYS A 7 -0.34 0.86 9.81
N ASP A 8 -0.41 0.47 11.09
CA ASP A 8 -1.22 -0.69 11.52
C ASP A 8 -2.73 -0.38 11.40
N CYS A 9 -3.24 -0.51 10.17
CA CYS A 9 -4.64 -0.63 9.79
C CYS A 9 -4.91 -2.13 9.54
N LYS A 10 -5.30 -2.85 10.57
CA LYS A 10 -5.78 -4.24 10.44
C LYS A 10 -7.29 -4.29 10.65
N LEU A 11 -8.03 -3.95 9.62
CA LEU A 11 -9.35 -4.55 9.39
C LEU A 11 -9.36 -5.07 7.95
N ILE A 12 -9.74 -6.34 7.79
CA ILE A 12 -10.10 -6.96 6.51
C ILE A 12 -11.62 -7.08 6.57
N PRO A 13 -12.40 -6.07 6.17
CA PRO A 13 -13.84 -6.25 6.09
C PRO A 13 -14.15 -7.15 4.89
N VAL A 14 -14.94 -8.18 5.13
CA VAL A 14 -15.45 -9.10 4.11
C VAL A 14 -16.82 -8.59 3.65
N VAL A 15 -17.13 -8.80 2.36
CA VAL A 15 -18.46 -8.77 1.70
C VAL A 15 -18.88 -7.49 0.94
N LEU A 16 -19.75 -7.76 -0.05
CA LEU A 16 -20.36 -7.07 -1.20
C LEU A 16 -21.29 -5.89 -0.84
N GLY A 17 -21.38 -4.89 -1.72
CA GLY A 17 -22.35 -3.78 -1.66
C GLY A 17 -22.30 -2.88 -2.91
N SER A 18 -23.40 -2.21 -3.21
CA SER A 18 -23.67 -1.45 -4.46
C SER A 18 -23.63 0.08 -4.32
N ASP A 19 -23.24 0.61 -3.16
CA ASP A 19 -23.24 2.06 -2.90
C ASP A 19 -21.96 2.74 -3.36
N SER A 20 -22.05 4.04 -3.67
CA SER A 20 -20.87 4.88 -3.92
C SER A 20 -20.06 5.04 -2.62
N GLU A 21 -18.88 4.42 -2.56
CA GLU A 21 -18.00 4.50 -1.39
C GLU A 21 -16.91 5.55 -1.58
N PRO A 22 -16.54 6.32 -0.53
CA PRO A 22 -15.48 7.31 -0.63
C PRO A 22 -14.13 6.64 -0.92
N LEU A 23 -13.42 7.15 -1.94
CA LEU A 23 -12.06 6.71 -2.32
C LEU A 23 -10.95 7.56 -1.69
N ASP A 24 -11.35 8.56 -0.92
CA ASP A 24 -10.52 9.48 -0.14
C ASP A 24 -11.32 9.87 1.11
N VAL A 25 -10.71 9.72 2.28
CA VAL A 25 -11.27 10.18 3.57
C VAL A 25 -10.31 11.11 4.30
N GLY A 26 -9.32 11.66 3.58
CA GLY A 26 -8.29 12.55 4.11
C GLY A 26 -7.61 11.93 5.33
N ARG A 27 -7.59 12.66 6.43
CA ARG A 27 -7.05 12.19 7.72
C ARG A 27 -8.13 11.82 8.73
N ALA A 28 -9.41 11.84 8.33
CA ALA A 28 -10.54 11.52 9.22
C ALA A 28 -10.46 10.09 9.76
N MET A 29 -9.87 9.18 8.98
CA MET A 29 -9.68 7.78 9.37
C MET A 29 -8.26 7.34 9.10
N ARG A 30 -7.60 6.78 10.11
CA ARG A 30 -6.30 6.10 9.95
C ARG A 30 -6.48 4.68 9.40
N THR A 31 -7.58 4.02 9.78
CA THR A 31 -7.97 2.72 9.23
C THR A 31 -8.58 2.92 7.85
N VAL A 32 -8.11 2.15 6.87
CA VAL A 32 -8.61 2.14 5.48
C VAL A 32 -10.06 1.66 5.46
N PRO A 33 -11.02 2.50 5.04
CA PRO A 33 -12.42 2.12 4.85
C PRO A 33 -12.58 1.05 3.76
N LEU A 34 -13.74 0.39 3.75
CA LEU A 34 -14.03 -0.70 2.81
C LEU A 34 -13.94 -0.26 1.34
N GLY A 35 -14.44 0.92 0.97
CA GLY A 35 -14.34 1.44 -0.39
C GLY A 35 -12.92 1.60 -0.90
N ILE A 36 -12.06 2.23 -0.08
CA ILE A 36 -10.63 2.34 -0.40
C ILE A 36 -10.02 0.94 -0.47
N ARG A 37 -10.34 0.02 0.45
CA ARG A 37 -9.83 -1.35 0.43
C ARG A 37 -10.21 -2.08 -0.87
N ARG A 38 -11.45 -1.96 -1.35
CA ARG A 38 -11.91 -2.55 -2.61
C ARG A 38 -11.20 -1.96 -3.81
N ALA A 39 -11.05 -0.63 -3.85
CA ALA A 39 -10.31 0.05 -4.91
C ALA A 39 -8.84 -0.39 -4.95
N LEU A 40 -8.19 -0.55 -3.78
CA LEU A 40 -6.84 -1.10 -3.68
C LEU A 40 -6.77 -2.56 -4.16
N ILE A 41 -7.75 -3.40 -3.86
CA ILE A 41 -7.80 -4.78 -4.37
C ILE A 41 -7.90 -4.79 -5.90
N ALA A 42 -8.76 -3.95 -6.48
CA ALA A 42 -8.95 -3.84 -7.91
C ALA A 42 -7.68 -3.33 -8.63
N ARG A 43 -7.01 -2.32 -8.04
CA ARG A 43 -5.78 -1.72 -8.57
C ARG A 43 -4.56 -2.64 -8.40
N ASP A 44 -4.31 -3.11 -7.18
CA ASP A 44 -3.05 -3.77 -6.83
C ASP A 44 -3.07 -5.27 -7.08
N ARG A 45 -4.25 -5.91 -7.13
CA ARG A 45 -4.47 -7.35 -7.41
C ARG A 45 -3.69 -8.33 -6.52
N GLY A 46 -3.03 -7.84 -5.48
CA GLY A 46 -2.20 -8.62 -4.56
C GLY A 46 -1.14 -7.74 -3.92
N CYS A 47 -0.06 -8.35 -3.43
CA CYS A 47 1.09 -7.60 -2.95
C CYS A 47 1.74 -6.84 -4.11
N SER A 48 1.86 -5.52 -3.99
CA SER A 48 2.44 -4.65 -5.03
C SER A 48 3.96 -4.74 -5.12
N PHE A 49 4.64 -5.29 -4.10
CA PHE A 49 6.10 -5.42 -4.09
C PHE A 49 6.63 -6.27 -5.27
N PRO A 50 7.74 -5.88 -5.94
CA PRO A 50 8.28 -6.57 -7.11
C PRO A 50 8.46 -8.08 -6.92
N GLY A 51 7.96 -8.87 -7.87
CA GLY A 51 8.09 -10.34 -7.87
C GLY A 51 7.20 -11.08 -6.87
N CYS A 52 6.43 -10.40 -6.02
CA CYS A 52 5.57 -11.07 -5.04
C CYS A 52 4.25 -11.55 -5.67
N ASN A 53 3.90 -12.82 -5.47
CA ASN A 53 2.66 -13.40 -5.98
C ASN A 53 1.52 -13.50 -4.93
N ARG A 54 1.71 -13.00 -3.70
CA ARG A 54 0.69 -13.12 -2.65
C ARG A 54 -0.63 -12.43 -3.02
N PRO A 55 -1.79 -13.09 -2.80
CA PRO A 55 -3.10 -12.57 -3.16
C PRO A 55 -3.56 -11.46 -2.19
N PRO A 56 -4.55 -10.63 -2.58
CA PRO A 56 -5.01 -9.48 -1.78
C PRO A 56 -5.48 -9.83 -0.37
N ARG A 57 -6.07 -11.01 -0.18
CA ARG A 57 -6.53 -11.53 1.12
C ARG A 57 -5.40 -11.68 2.15
N LEU A 58 -4.16 -11.81 1.68
CA LEU A 58 -2.95 -11.91 2.53
C LEU A 58 -2.19 -10.58 2.60
N CYS A 59 -2.80 -9.48 2.17
CA CYS A 59 -2.18 -8.16 2.13
C CYS A 59 -2.96 -7.16 2.98
N ALA A 60 -2.24 -6.24 3.61
CA ALA A 60 -2.79 -5.07 4.27
C ALA A 60 -2.51 -3.82 3.42
N ALA A 61 -3.32 -2.78 3.62
CA ALA A 61 -3.05 -1.49 3.03
C ALA A 61 -1.88 -0.81 3.77
N HIS A 62 -0.98 -0.21 3.02
CA HIS A 62 0.20 0.51 3.47
C HIS A 62 0.14 1.94 2.94
N HIS A 63 0.22 2.92 3.83
CA HIS A 63 0.36 4.32 3.44
C HIS A 63 1.77 4.61 2.93
N VAL A 64 1.89 5.14 1.71
CA VAL A 64 3.14 5.57 1.08
C VAL A 64 3.76 6.74 1.85
N ARG A 65 3.02 7.84 1.99
CA ARG A 65 3.31 8.85 3.01
C ARG A 65 2.62 8.41 4.28
N HIS A 66 3.37 8.11 5.33
CA HIS A 66 2.80 7.63 6.58
C HIS A 66 1.77 8.61 7.15
N TRP A 67 0.74 8.07 7.79
CA TRP A 67 -0.33 8.87 8.40
C TRP A 67 0.18 9.83 9.49
N ILE A 68 1.18 9.41 10.26
CA ILE A 68 1.84 10.25 11.27
C ILE A 68 2.61 11.43 10.65
N ASP A 69 3.07 11.26 9.41
CA ASP A 69 3.75 12.28 8.62
C ASP A 69 2.75 13.09 7.76
N LEU A 70 1.48 13.17 8.19
CA LEU A 70 0.37 13.85 7.53
C LEU A 70 -0.11 13.21 6.22
N GLY A 71 0.19 11.94 5.98
CA GLY A 71 -0.36 11.19 4.85
C GLY A 71 -1.87 10.98 4.97
N ALA A 72 -2.58 11.20 3.88
CA ALA A 72 -4.02 10.96 3.80
C ALA A 72 -4.33 9.47 3.54
N THR A 73 -5.49 9.01 4.00
CA THR A 73 -6.03 7.69 3.71
C THR A 73 -6.86 7.78 2.44
N THR A 74 -6.21 7.47 1.31
CA THR A 74 -6.77 7.59 -0.03
C THR A 74 -6.25 6.45 -0.89
N VAL A 75 -6.91 6.16 -2.03
CA VAL A 75 -6.35 5.21 -3.00
C VAL A 75 -4.99 5.68 -3.51
N GLY A 76 -4.80 6.99 -3.73
CA GLY A 76 -3.55 7.55 -4.24
C GLY A 76 -2.36 7.52 -3.26
N ASN A 77 -2.61 7.35 -1.96
CA ASN A 77 -1.55 7.28 -0.94
C ASN A 77 -1.43 5.91 -0.26
N CYS A 78 -2.24 4.92 -0.66
CA CYS A 78 -2.19 3.58 -0.10
C CYS A 78 -1.87 2.53 -1.16
N CYS A 79 -1.17 1.45 -0.81
CA CYS A 79 -0.98 0.25 -1.64
C CYS A 79 -1.05 -1.04 -0.83
N LEU A 80 -1.20 -2.19 -1.49
CA LEU A 80 -1.28 -3.48 -0.82
C LEU A 80 0.09 -4.13 -0.64
N LEU A 81 0.41 -4.48 0.60
CA LEU A 81 1.63 -5.24 0.94
C LEU A 81 1.30 -6.44 1.83
N CYS A 82 1.95 -7.56 1.57
CA CYS A 82 1.89 -8.73 2.46
C CYS A 82 2.71 -8.48 3.74
N PRO A 83 2.53 -9.26 4.83
CA PRO A 83 3.23 -9.01 6.09
C PRO A 83 4.76 -8.92 5.96
N ALA A 84 5.37 -9.75 5.10
CA ALA A 84 6.80 -9.76 4.90
C ALA A 84 7.29 -8.47 4.23
N HIS A 85 6.72 -8.10 3.07
CA HIS A 85 7.11 -6.88 2.38
C HIS A 85 6.67 -5.62 3.10
N HIS A 86 5.57 -5.66 3.85
CA HIS A 86 5.17 -4.55 4.71
C HIS A 86 6.25 -4.28 5.78
N GLN A 87 6.77 -5.31 6.43
CA GLN A 87 7.89 -5.15 7.37
C GLN A 87 9.18 -4.71 6.67
N GLN A 88 9.45 -5.22 5.46
CA GLN A 88 10.64 -4.89 4.70
C GLN A 88 10.71 -3.41 4.35
N VAL A 89 9.63 -2.84 3.80
CA VAL A 89 9.61 -1.42 3.40
C VAL A 89 9.74 -0.48 4.59
N HIS A 90 9.23 -0.85 5.77
CA HIS A 90 9.41 -0.07 7.00
C HIS A 90 10.86 -0.02 7.48
N ARG A 91 11.67 -1.05 7.21
CA ARG A 91 13.00 -1.21 7.83
C ARG A 91 14.16 -0.83 6.94
N GLN A 92 13.97 -0.81 5.63
CA GLN A 92 15.09 -0.85 4.68
C GLN A 92 15.14 0.36 3.74
N GLY A 93 14.51 1.49 4.05
CA GLY A 93 14.65 2.72 3.24
C GLY A 93 14.14 2.59 1.80
N TRP A 94 13.10 1.78 1.60
CA TRP A 94 12.41 1.70 0.31
C TRP A 94 11.57 2.95 0.12
N ASP A 95 11.70 3.61 -1.04
CA ASP A 95 10.76 4.65 -1.44
C ASP A 95 9.66 4.01 -2.28
N ILE A 96 8.43 4.42 -2.03
CA ILE A 96 7.25 3.95 -2.77
C ILE A 96 6.63 5.17 -3.43
N THR A 97 6.24 5.03 -4.69
CA THR A 97 5.47 6.07 -5.39
C THR A 97 4.28 5.43 -6.10
N ILE A 98 3.22 6.21 -6.28
CA ILE A 98 2.00 5.79 -6.98
C ILE A 98 1.75 6.78 -8.12
N HIS A 99 1.87 6.31 -9.36
CA HIS A 99 1.70 7.13 -10.55
C HIS A 99 0.85 6.39 -11.59
N GLY A 100 -0.18 7.05 -12.13
CA GLY A 100 -1.06 6.44 -13.13
C GLY A 100 -1.74 5.13 -12.69
N GLY A 101 -1.93 4.93 -11.38
CA GLY A 101 -2.46 3.69 -10.82
C GLY A 101 -1.43 2.56 -10.63
N HIS A 102 -0.16 2.78 -10.96
CA HIS A 102 0.92 1.83 -10.75
C HIS A 102 1.70 2.15 -9.48
N VAL A 103 2.06 1.11 -8.73
CA VAL A 103 2.90 1.21 -7.55
C VAL A 103 4.34 0.90 -7.93
N GLU A 104 5.22 1.86 -7.74
CA GLU A 104 6.65 1.78 -8.01
C GLU A 104 7.43 1.75 -6.69
N PHE A 105 8.48 0.94 -6.66
CA PHE A 105 9.37 0.77 -5.52
C PHE A 105 10.78 1.13 -5.95
N ARG A 106 11.43 2.02 -5.19
CA ARG A 106 12.86 2.30 -5.35
C ARG A 106 13.61 1.66 -4.19
N PRO A 107 14.55 0.75 -4.46
CA PRO A 107 15.35 0.15 -3.42
C PRO A 107 16.24 1.19 -2.71
N PRO A 108 16.71 0.90 -1.50
CA PRO A 108 17.81 1.63 -0.89
C PRO A 108 19.10 1.45 -1.71
N GLU A 109 20.02 2.41 -1.61
CA GLU A 109 21.30 2.41 -2.33
C GLU A 109 22.14 1.16 -2.08
N ILE A 110 22.03 0.57 -0.88
CA ILE A 110 22.73 -0.67 -0.53
C ILE A 110 22.23 -1.89 -1.32
N ILE A 111 21.01 -1.85 -1.85
CA ILE A 111 20.43 -2.91 -2.68
C ILE A 111 20.66 -2.61 -4.17
N ASP A 112 20.42 -1.38 -4.61
CA ASP A 112 20.76 -0.90 -5.96
C ASP A 112 21.25 0.55 -5.85
N PRO A 113 22.55 0.83 -6.11
CA PRO A 113 23.11 2.18 -6.05
C PRO A 113 22.40 3.18 -6.96
N ASP A 114 21.89 2.72 -8.11
CA ASP A 114 21.18 3.57 -9.06
C ASP A 114 19.71 3.78 -8.67
N ARG A 115 19.26 3.13 -7.59
CA ARG A 115 17.89 3.17 -7.05
C ARG A 115 16.82 3.03 -8.15
N ARG A 116 17.07 2.13 -9.10
CA ARG A 116 16.22 1.97 -10.29
C ARG A 116 14.80 1.59 -9.87
N PRO A 117 13.78 2.20 -10.49
CA PRO A 117 12.40 1.94 -10.15
C PRO A 117 11.97 0.53 -10.54
N LEU A 118 11.27 -0.15 -9.64
CA LEU A 118 10.75 -1.49 -9.82
C LEU A 118 9.23 -1.49 -9.68
N THR A 119 8.56 -2.22 -10.55
CA THR A 119 7.12 -2.53 -10.42
C THR A 119 6.94 -4.03 -10.27
N ASN A 120 5.76 -4.47 -9.81
CA ASN A 120 5.47 -5.90 -9.82
C ASN A 120 4.86 -6.32 -11.17
N PRO A 121 5.60 -7.08 -12.00
CA PRO A 121 5.11 -7.46 -13.33
C PRO A 121 3.89 -8.40 -13.26
N LEU A 122 3.66 -9.04 -12.11
CA LEU A 122 2.51 -9.92 -11.88
C LEU A 122 1.21 -9.16 -11.57
N ARG A 123 1.24 -7.82 -11.53
CA ARG A 123 0.14 -6.94 -11.08
C ARG A 123 -0.22 -5.85 -12.10
N ARG A 124 0.05 -6.09 -13.39
CA ARG A 124 -0.59 -5.35 -14.50
C ARG A 124 -2.09 -5.59 -14.48
#